data_AF-A0A897N7A8-F1
#
_entry.id   AF-A0A897N7A8-F1
#
_cell.length_a   1.000
_cell.length_b   1.000
_cell.length_c   1.000
_cell.angle_alpha   90.00
_cell.angle_beta   90.00
_cell.angle_gamma   90.00
#
_symmetry.space_group_name_H-M   'P 1'
#
loop_
_entity.id
_entity.type
_entity.pdbx_description
1 polymer ?
#
loop_
_entity_poly.entity_id
_entity_poly.type
_entity_poly.pdbx_seq_one_letter_code
_entity_poly.pdbx_strand_id
1 'polypeptide(L)' 'MSSVTLDIDDEDLFLIRGEETIEKEVKPQGNGAHIIVPKDWIGAQVKITRISDPDDE' A
#
# COMPACT_ATOMS: atom_id res chain seq x y z
N MET A 1 4.75 -26.74 5.28
CA MET A 1 4.14 -25.39 5.21
C MET A 1 3.45 -25.15 6.54
N SER A 2 3.84 -24.11 7.26
CA SER A 2 3.30 -23.79 8.58
C SER A 2 1.96 -23.08 8.40
N SER A 3 0.91 -23.53 9.09
CA SER A 3 -0.35 -22.79 9.20
C SER A 3 -0.33 -21.95 10.47
N VAL A 4 -0.76 -20.70 10.36
CA VAL A 4 -1.01 -19.80 11.49
C VAL A 4 -2.50 -19.55 11.53
N THR A 5 -3.13 -19.79 12.69
CA THR A 5 -4.54 -19.47 12.93
C THR A 5 -4.58 -18.22 13.80
N LEU A 6 -5.27 -17.18 13.34
CA LEU A 6 -5.48 -15.93 14.09
C LEU A 6 -6.97 -15.84 14.42
N ASP A 7 -7.29 -15.77 15.71
CA ASP A 7 -8.64 -15.46 16.20
C ASP A 7 -8.76 -13.93 16.27
N ILE A 8 -9.58 -13.35 15.40
CA ILE A 8 -9.76 -11.89 15.27
C ILE A 8 -11.26 -11.58 15.39
N ASP A 9 -11.62 -10.74 16.37
CA ASP A 9 -13.00 -10.36 16.69
C ASP A 9 -13.37 -8.97 16.11
N ASP A 10 -12.93 -8.63 14.89
CA ASP A 10 -13.09 -7.27 14.36
C ASP A 10 -13.65 -7.22 12.93
N GLU A 11 -14.61 -6.31 12.70
CA GLU A 11 -15.38 -6.17 11.44
C GLU A 11 -14.53 -5.63 10.26
N ASP A 12 -13.30 -5.18 10.53
CA ASP A 12 -12.38 -4.57 9.54
C ASP A 12 -11.12 -5.42 9.27
N LEU A 13 -11.25 -6.76 9.16
CA LEU A 13 -10.14 -7.63 8.80
C LEU A 13 -9.85 -7.63 7.29
N PHE A 14 -8.69 -7.10 6.88
CA PHE A 14 -8.21 -7.18 5.50
C PHE A 14 -7.01 -8.13 5.36
N LEU A 15 -7.24 -9.28 4.72
CA LEU A 15 -6.19 -10.23 4.35
C LEU A 15 -5.41 -9.71 3.13
N ILE A 16 -4.24 -9.14 3.38
CA ILE A 16 -3.32 -8.71 2.33
C ILE A 16 -2.28 -9.83 2.14
N ARG A 17 -2.13 -10.34 0.91
CA ARG A 17 -0.94 -11.14 0.57
C ARG A 17 0.24 -10.17 0.63
N GLY A 18 1.17 -10.38 1.55
CA GLY A 18 2.34 -9.54 1.74
C GLY A 18 3.25 -9.55 0.51
N GLU A 19 2.89 -8.77 -0.50
CA GLU A 19 3.78 -8.24 -1.51
C GLU A 19 4.51 -7.03 -0.88
N GLU A 20 5.75 -6.78 -1.30
CA GLU A 20 6.60 -5.71 -0.75
C GLU A 20 5.83 -4.38 -0.70
N THR A 21 5.52 -3.90 0.50
CA THR A 21 4.71 -2.70 0.71
C THR A 21 5.62 -1.55 1.11
N ILE A 22 5.52 -0.44 0.39
CA ILE A 22 6.33 0.75 0.65
C ILE A 22 5.39 1.93 0.90
N GLU A 23 5.46 2.50 2.09
CA GLU A 23 4.75 3.73 2.44
C GLU A 23 5.51 4.94 1.92
N LYS A 24 4.85 5.78 1.12
CA LYS A 24 5.40 7.02 0.60
C LYS A 24 4.35 8.10 0.52
N GLU A 25 4.78 9.33 0.80
CA GLU A 25 3.98 10.51 0.57
C GLU A 25 3.88 10.81 -0.93
N VAL A 26 2.64 11.06 -1.36
CA VAL A 26 2.31 11.46 -2.72
C VAL A 26 2.67 12.93 -2.91
N LYS A 27 3.47 13.26 -3.91
CA LYS A 27 3.91 14.64 -4.17
C LYS A 27 3.21 15.23 -5.40
N PRO A 28 2.89 16.54 -5.40
CA PRO A 28 2.32 17.19 -6.56
C PRO A 28 3.34 17.26 -7.71
N GLN A 29 2.88 17.11 -8.95
CA GLN A 29 3.65 17.35 -10.15
C GLN A 29 2.75 17.78 -11.31
N GLY A 30 2.86 19.06 -11.68
CA GLY A 30 1.98 19.67 -12.67
C GLY A 30 0.52 19.59 -12.20
N ASN A 31 -0.33 19.01 -13.04
CA ASN A 31 -1.76 18.81 -12.76
C ASN A 31 -2.07 17.47 -12.07
N GLY A 32 -1.05 16.67 -11.74
CA GLY A 32 -1.21 15.35 -11.13
C GLY A 32 -0.34 15.18 -9.89
N ALA A 33 -0.23 13.95 -9.44
CA ALA A 33 0.61 13.58 -8.31
C ALA A 33 1.42 12.32 -8.63
N HIS A 34 2.59 12.19 -8.01
CA HIS A 34 3.48 11.04 -8.20
C HIS A 34 3.98 10.49 -6.88
N ILE A 35 4.35 9.21 -6.91
CA ILE A 35 5.19 8.55 -5.90
C ILE A 35 6.43 8.00 -6.61
N ILE A 36 7.60 8.15 -5.98
CA ILE A 36 8.84 7.56 -6.51
C ILE A 36 8.95 6.14 -5.97
N VAL A 37 8.96 5.13 -6.82
CA VAL A 37 9.15 3.72 -6.42
C VAL A 37 10.62 3.28 -6.62
N PRO A 38 11.07 2.15 -6.02
CA PRO A 38 12.40 1.60 -6.30
C PRO A 38 12.64 1.39 -7.80
N LYS A 39 13.89 1.59 -8.25
CA LYS A 39 14.27 1.42 -9.66
C LYS A 39 14.08 -0.02 -10.15
N ASP A 40 14.19 -0.99 -9.24
CA ASP A 40 14.08 -2.41 -9.59
C ASP A 40 12.65 -2.81 -9.97
N TRP A 41 11.65 -1.94 -9.76
CA TRP A 41 10.27 -2.15 -10.17
C TRP A 41 9.98 -1.71 -11.61
N ILE A 42 10.99 -1.22 -12.36
CA ILE A 42 10.81 -0.83 -13.76
C ILE A 42 10.30 -2.04 -14.57
N GLY A 43 9.14 -1.88 -15.20
CA GLY A 43 8.49 -2.94 -16.00
C GLY A 43 7.52 -3.84 -15.22
N ALA A 44 7.41 -3.67 -13.90
CA ALA A 44 6.42 -4.38 -13.09
C ALA A 44 5.03 -3.73 -13.16
N GLN A 45 3.98 -4.54 -13.03
CA GLN A 45 2.63 -4.06 -12.78
C GLN A 45 2.47 -3.82 -11.28
N VAL A 46 2.12 -2.59 -10.89
CA VAL A 46 1.98 -2.19 -9.49
C VAL A 46 0.54 -1.80 -9.16
N LYS A 47 0.09 -2.16 -7.96
CA LYS A 47 -1.17 -1.69 -7.38
C LYS A 47 -0.84 -0.75 -6.22
N ILE A 48 -1.50 0.40 -6.18
CA ILE A 48 -1.34 1.39 -5.11
C ILE A 48 -2.62 1.39 -4.27
N THR A 49 -2.47 1.38 -2.95
CA THR A 49 -3.58 1.48 -1.99
C THR A 49 -3.36 2.72 -1.14
N ARG A 50 -4.36 3.60 -1.04
CA ARG A 50 -4.33 4.77 -0.16
C ARG A 50 -4.63 4.33 1.27
N ILE A 51 -3.83 4.79 2.24
CA ILE A 51 -3.97 4.41 3.66
C ILE A 51 -4.38 5.57 4.59
N SER A 52 -4.37 6.82 4.11
CA SER A 52 -4.82 7.99 4.85
C SER A 52 -5.51 8.99 3.92
N ASP A 53 -6.41 9.80 4.46
CA ASP A 53 -6.93 10.98 3.78
C ASP A 53 -6.03 12.18 4.08
N PRO A 54 -5.59 12.98 3.09
CA PRO A 54 -4.78 14.18 3.34
C PRO A 54 -5.48 15.24 4.20
N ASP A 55 -6.81 15.18 4.31
CA ASP A 55 -7.64 16.13 5.07
C ASP A 55 -8.07 15.61 6.45
N ASP A 56 -7.71 14.37 6.81
CA ASP A 56 -7.99 13.81 8.14
C ASP A 56 -6.82 14.18 9.10
N GLU A 57 -7.06 15.13 10.01
CA GLU A 57 -6.17 15.49 11.14
C GLU A 57 -6.21 14.46 12.28
#